data_AF-A0A0C3LGI3-F1
#
_entry.id   AF-A0A0C3LGI3-F1
#
_cell.length_a   1.000
_cell.length_b   1.000
_cell.length_c   1.000
_cell.angle_alpha   90.00
_cell.angle_beta   90.00
_cell.angle_gamma   90.00
#
_symmetry.space_group_name_H-M   'P 1'
#
loop_
_entity.id
_entity.type
_entity.pdbx_description
1 polymer ?
#
loop_
_entity_poly.entity_id
_entity_poly.type
_entity_poly.pdbx_seq_one_letter_code
_entity_poly.pdbx_strand_id
1 'polypeptide(L)' 'SCIQGHRSSSCSHVDRPLFEIRKKGRPVSQCERCRERRKLRKLHVKCICDER' A
#
# COMPACT_ATOMS: atom_id res chain seq x y z
N SER A 1 -16.16 -5.26 -14.21
CA SER A 1 -15.29 -6.34 -13.70
C SER A 1 -14.19 -6.55 -14.71
N CYS A 2 -12.93 -6.63 -14.25
CA CYS A 2 -11.70 -6.29 -14.99
C CYS A 2 -11.48 -4.77 -15.02
N ILE A 3 -10.21 -4.35 -14.86
CA ILE A 3 -9.67 -3.07 -14.31
C ILE A 3 -9.91 -2.76 -12.82
N GLN A 4 -11.03 -3.16 -12.23
CA GLN A 4 -11.18 -3.26 -10.77
C GLN A 4 -11.96 -4.53 -10.41
N GLY A 5 -11.36 -5.39 -9.57
CA GLY A 5 -12.12 -6.39 -8.82
C GLY A 5 -12.28 -7.79 -9.41
N HIS A 6 -11.44 -8.24 -10.36
CA HIS A 6 -11.35 -9.68 -10.66
C HIS A 6 -9.90 -10.17 -10.58
N ARG A 7 -9.69 -11.33 -9.96
CA ARG A 7 -8.36 -11.92 -9.80
C ARG A 7 -7.81 -12.23 -11.19
N SER A 8 -6.72 -11.58 -11.57
CA SER A 8 -6.13 -11.59 -12.91
C SER A 8 -5.82 -12.98 -13.48
N SER A 9 -5.88 -14.03 -12.66
CA SER A 9 -5.63 -15.43 -13.03
C SER A 9 -6.71 -16.07 -13.92
N SER A 10 -7.90 -15.46 -14.07
CA SER A 10 -9.03 -16.07 -14.81
C SER A 10 -9.67 -15.15 -15.87
N CYS A 11 -8.98 -14.08 -16.28
CA CYS A 11 -9.51 -13.10 -17.22
C CYS A 11 -8.91 -13.30 -18.63
N SER A 12 -9.69 -13.84 -19.56
CA SER A 12 -9.31 -14.08 -20.97
C SER A 12 -9.74 -12.93 -21.89
N HIS A 13 -9.30 -11.70 -21.62
CA HIS A 13 -9.61 -10.55 -22.50
C HIS A 13 -8.39 -10.18 -23.33
N VAL A 14 -8.51 -10.33 -24.66
CA VAL A 14 -7.44 -10.06 -25.65
C VAL A 14 -7.55 -8.68 -26.31
N ASP A 15 -8.70 -8.01 -26.16
CA ASP A 15 -9.06 -6.80 -26.88
C ASP A 15 -8.56 -5.48 -26.26
N ARG A 16 -8.04 -5.52 -25.03
CA ARG A 16 -7.65 -4.30 -24.30
C ARG A 16 -6.15 -4.34 -23.97
N PRO A 17 -5.37 -3.30 -24.32
CA PRO A 17 -3.97 -3.22 -23.90
C PRO A 17 -3.90 -3.23 -22.37
N LEU A 18 -3.25 -4.25 -21.81
CA LEU A 18 -2.93 -4.33 -20.39
C LEU A 18 -1.83 -3.32 -20.09
N PHE A 19 -2.22 -2.16 -19.54
CA PHE A 19 -1.24 -1.25 -18.95
C PHE A 19 -0.80 -1.79 -17.59
N GLU A 20 0.51 -1.82 -17.35
CA GLU A 20 1.05 -2.14 -16.02
C GLU A 20 0.65 -1.03 -15.04
N ILE A 21 -0.47 -1.22 -14.34
CA ILE A 21 -0.81 -0.37 -13.20
C ILE A 21 0.10 -0.78 -12.05
N ARG A 22 1.17 -0.01 -11.84
CA ARG A 22 2.02 -0.17 -10.66
C ARG A 22 1.14 0.00 -9.42
N LYS A 23 1.21 -0.97 -8.51
CA LYS A 23 0.47 -0.90 -7.25
C LYS A 23 0.86 0.42 -6.56
N LYS A 24 -0.11 1.30 -6.31
CA LYS A 24 0.09 2.38 -5.34
C LYS A 24 0.50 1.68 -4.05
N GLY A 25 1.74 1.90 -3.62
CA GLY A 25 2.23 1.35 -2.37
C GLY A 25 1.30 1.77 -1.24
N ARG A 26 1.18 0.93 -0.21
CA ARG A 26 0.45 1.33 1.00
C ARG A 26 1.09 2.63 1.51
N PRO A 27 0.32 3.72 1.69
CA PRO A 27 0.88 4.94 2.26
C PRO A 27 1.46 4.65 3.64
N VAL A 28 2.52 5.36 3.98
CA VAL A 28 3.22 5.19 5.24
C VAL A 28 2.30 5.60 6.39
N SER A 29 1.95 4.66 7.26
CA SER A 29 1.01 4.90 8.37
C SER A 29 1.66 5.54 9.61
N GLN A 30 2.94 5.90 9.53
CA GLN A 30 3.71 6.46 10.63
C GLN A 30 4.55 7.63 10.13
N CYS A 31 4.58 8.71 10.91
CA CYS A 31 5.48 9.83 10.68
C CYS A 31 6.96 9.40 10.77
N GLU A 32 7.85 10.21 10.21
CA GLU A 32 9.28 9.93 10.14
C GLU A 32 9.90 9.71 11.54
N ARG A 33 9.55 10.59 12.49
CA ARG A 33 9.99 10.50 13.89
C ARG A 33 9.60 9.19 14.58
N CYS A 34 8.37 8.71 14.36
CA CYS A 34 7.91 7.45 14.94
C CYS A 34 8.58 6.24 14.27
N ARG A 35 8.87 6.32 12.96
CA ARG A 35 9.63 5.28 12.26
C ARG A 35 11.06 5.18 12.76
N GLU A 36 11.73 6.30 12.98
CA GLU A 36 13.09 6.31 13.50
C GLU A 36 13.15 5.76 14.93
N ARG A 37 12.22 6.16 15.79
CA ARG A 37 12.07 5.59 17.14
C ARG A 37 11.86 4.08 17.12
N ARG A 38 11.08 3.55 16.16
CA ARG A 38 10.90 2.11 16.00
C ARG A 38 12.21 1.42 15.60
N LYS A 39 13.00 2.01 14.70
CA LYS A 39 14.31 1.45 14.32
C LYS A 39 15.30 1.44 15.50
N LEU A 40 15.38 2.55 16.22
CA LEU A 40 16.33 2.73 17.31
C LEU A 40 15.95 1.93 18.56
N ARG A 41 14.68 1.93 18.94
CA ARG A 41 14.20 1.35 20.20
C ARG A 41 13.47 0.02 20.05
N LYS A 42 13.20 -0.45 18.83
CA LYS A 42 12.42 -1.67 18.53
C LYS A 42 11.00 -1.69 19.12
N LEU A 43 10.47 -0.53 19.52
CA LEU A 43 9.15 -0.41 20.11
C LEU A 43 8.06 -0.28 19.04
N HIS A 44 7.06 -1.16 19.10
CA HIS A 44 5.92 -1.20 18.20
C HIS A 44 4.69 -0.50 18.80
N VAL A 45 4.72 0.84 18.80
CA VAL A 45 3.57 1.67 19.23
C VAL A 45 2.83 2.27 18.03
N LYS A 46 1.52 2.52 18.18
CA LYS A 46 0.70 3.26 17.20
C LYS A 46 1.24 4.70 17.12
N CYS A 47 1.36 5.23 15.89
CA CYS A 47 1.69 6.64 15.71
C CYS A 47 0.43 7.47 15.95
N ILE A 48 0.47 8.32 16.98
CA ILE A 48 -0.64 9.22 17.39
C ILE A 48 -0.31 10.69 17.09
N CYS A 49 0.65 10.96 16.22
CA CYS A 49 1.14 12.32 15.96
C CYS A 49 0.14 13.22 15.22
N ASP A 50 -0.91 12.64 14.62
CA ASP A 50 -1.99 13.32 13.90
C ASP A 50 -3.28 13.44 14.74
N GLU A 51 -3.31 12.86 15.95
CA GLU A 51 -4.51 12.81 16.81
C GLU A 51 -4.55 13.98 17.83
N ARG A 52 -3.85 15.10 17.57
CA ARG A 52 -3.78 16.26 18.48
C ARG A 52 -3.82 17.59 17.75
#